data_AF-A0A1I7SNG5-F1
#
_entry.id   AF-A0A1I7SNG5-F1
#
_cell.length_a   1.000
_cell.length_b   1.000
_cell.length_c   1.000
_cell.angle_alpha   90.00
_cell.angle_beta   90.00
_cell.angle_gamma   90.00
#
_symmetry.space_group_name_H-M   'P 1'
#
loop_
_entity.id
_entity.type
_entity.pdbx_description
1 polymer ?
#
loop_
_entity_poly.entity_id
_entity_poly.type
_entity_poly.pdbx_seq_one_letter_code
_entity_poly.pdbx_strand_id
1 'polypeptide(L)'
;MIGYPNLFSILYDLQSMAESNASLRRSPLRRDILIAADAIYRAMFAKESPERLPCTFQVLSFIGWRPGPEMPKPAKRGSQNVSLKDLGKVIEEPEKFFKPE
;
A
#
# COMPACT_ATOMS: atom_id res chain seq x y z
N MET A 1 19.35 -0.32 4.50
CA MET A 1 19.49 -0.65 5.93
C MET A 1 19.39 0.66 6.69
N ILE A 2 18.42 0.79 7.61
CA ILE A 2 18.29 2.00 8.42
C ILE A 2 19.03 1.74 9.74
N GLY A 3 19.93 2.64 10.11
CA GLY A 3 20.73 2.51 11.32
C GLY A 3 20.14 3.32 12.46
N TYR A 4 19.77 2.64 13.54
CA TYR A 4 19.23 3.26 14.74
C TYR A 4 20.28 3.44 15.83
N PRO A 5 20.19 4.47 16.68
CA PRO A 5 21.17 4.69 17.74
C PRO A 5 21.05 3.66 18.87
N ASN A 6 19.84 3.17 19.18
CA ASN A 6 19.57 2.18 20.23
C ASN A 6 18.25 1.42 19.97
N LEU A 7 18.05 0.31 20.69
CA LEU A 7 16.83 -0.51 20.59
C LEU A 7 15.57 0.27 21.00
N PHE A 8 15.68 1.20 21.94
CA PHE A 8 14.54 2.02 22.37
C PHE A 8 13.95 2.86 21.22
N SER A 9 14.81 3.39 20.35
CA SER A 9 14.39 4.18 19.19
C SER A 9 13.67 3.29 18.16
N ILE A 10 14.17 2.06 17.96
CA ILE A 10 13.52 1.06 17.09
C ILE A 10 12.13 0.74 17.62
N LEU A 11 12.02 0.43 18.90
CA LEU A 11 10.74 0.07 19.53
C LEU A 11 9.73 1.22 19.51
N TYR A 12 10.20 2.46 19.66
CA TYR A 12 9.34 3.66 19.57
C TYR A 12 8.77 3.85 18.16
N ASP A 13 9.59 3.66 17.13
CA ASP A 13 9.14 3.70 15.74
C ASP A 13 8.17 2.55 15.44
N LEU A 14 8.47 1.33 15.87
CA LEU A 14 7.59 0.17 15.70
C LEU A 14 6.24 0.36 16.40
N GLN A 15 6.23 0.97 17.59
CA GLN A 15 5.00 1.34 18.27
C GLN A 15 4.20 2.35 17.43
N SER A 16 4.87 3.35 16.85
CA SER A 16 4.26 4.34 15.97
C SER A 16 3.74 3.73 14.66
N MET A 17 4.35 2.63 14.19
CA MET A 17 3.90 1.81 13.07
C MET A 17 2.75 0.85 13.45
N ALA A 18 2.21 0.96 14.66
CA ALA A 18 1.13 0.14 15.17
C ALA A 18 1.45 -1.37 15.31
N GLU A 19 2.72 -1.75 15.44
CA GLU A 19 3.11 -3.16 15.69
C GLU A 19 2.42 -3.73 16.96
N SER A 20 2.17 -2.86 17.94
CA SER A 20 1.44 -3.22 19.17
C SER A 20 0.00 -3.75 18.93
N ASN A 21 -0.59 -3.49 17.76
CA ASN A 21 -1.89 -4.03 17.36
C ASN A 21 -1.81 -5.46 16.82
N ALA A 22 -0.66 -5.89 16.31
CA ALA A 22 -0.47 -7.25 15.82
C ALA A 22 -0.30 -8.28 16.95
N SER A 23 0.03 -7.84 18.17
CA SER A 23 0.21 -8.74 19.32
C SER A 23 -1.12 -9.17 19.93
N LEU A 24 -1.36 -10.49 19.96
CA LEU A 24 -2.53 -11.12 20.58
C LEU A 24 -2.55 -10.96 22.11
N ARG A 25 -1.37 -10.91 22.76
CA ARG A 25 -1.22 -10.68 24.20
C ARG A 25 -0.29 -9.52 24.46
N ARG A 26 -0.84 -8.45 25.02
CA ARG A 26 -0.06 -7.29 25.47
C ARG A 26 0.29 -7.49 26.94
N SER A 27 1.57 -7.68 27.22
CA SER A 27 2.12 -7.71 28.57
C SER A 27 3.12 -6.57 28.72
N PRO A 28 3.14 -5.86 29.86
CA PRO A 28 4.16 -4.84 30.09
C PRO A 28 5.55 -5.48 30.11
N LEU A 29 6.49 -4.92 29.35
CA LEU A 29 7.89 -5.30 29.45
C LEU A 29 8.55 -4.58 30.62
N ARG A 30 9.41 -5.30 31.34
CA ARG A 30 10.26 -4.73 32.37
C ARG A 30 11.50 -4.07 31.73
N ARG A 31 12.05 -3.07 32.41
CA ARG A 31 13.18 -2.27 31.89
C ARG A 31 14.49 -3.06 31.80
N ASP A 32 14.71 -4.00 32.72
CA ASP A 32 15.83 -4.95 32.70
C ASP A 32 15.85 -5.79 31.41
N ILE A 33 14.69 -6.29 30.98
CA ILE A 33 14.54 -7.07 29.73
C ILE A 33 14.92 -6.21 28.52
N LEU A 34 14.47 -4.96 28.45
CA LEU A 34 14.78 -4.05 27.34
C LEU A 34 16.29 -3.76 27.24
N ILE A 35 16.95 -3.57 28.39
CA ILE A 35 18.40 -3.35 28.44
C ILE A 35 19.15 -4.61 27.99
N ALA A 36 18.74 -5.79 28.47
CA ALA A 36 19.34 -7.05 28.05
C ALA A 36 19.15 -7.29 26.54
N ALA A 37 17.96 -6.99 26.01
CA ALA A 37 17.65 -7.11 24.60
C ALA A 37 18.52 -6.19 23.73
N ASP A 38 18.77 -4.94 24.14
CA ASP A 38 19.65 -4.01 23.41
C ASP A 38 21.08 -4.57 23.32
N ALA A 39 21.61 -5.08 24.43
CA ALA A 39 22.95 -5.68 24.48
C ALA A 39 23.06 -6.92 23.56
N ILE A 40 22.08 -7.82 23.61
CA ILE A 40 22.03 -9.01 22.75
C ILE A 40 21.95 -8.61 21.28
N TYR A 41 21.04 -7.69 20.95
CA TYR A 41 20.81 -7.26 19.58
C TYR A 41 22.07 -6.60 18.97
N ARG A 42 22.77 -5.76 19.75
CA ARG A 42 24.07 -5.20 19.36
C ARG A 42 25.11 -6.28 19.10
N ALA A 43 25.26 -7.23 20.02
CA ALA A 43 26.25 -8.30 19.88
C ALA A 43 26.02 -9.17 18.62
N MET A 44 24.76 -9.38 18.24
CA MET A 44 24.41 -10.18 17.08
C MET A 44 24.59 -9.43 15.75
N PHE A 45 24.17 -8.16 15.69
CA PHE A 45 23.95 -7.46 14.42
C PHE A 45 24.84 -6.22 14.18
N ALA A 46 25.50 -5.66 15.19
CA ALA A 46 26.29 -4.42 15.03
C ALA A 46 27.71 -4.65 14.43
N LYS A 47 27.92 -5.72 13.66
CA LYS A 47 29.25 -6.13 13.15
C LYS A 47 29.88 -5.13 12.18
N GLU A 48 29.08 -4.51 11.34
CA GLU A 48 29.54 -3.60 10.28
C GLU A 48 29.55 -2.12 10.71
N SER A 49 28.82 -1.77 11.76
CA SER A 49 28.70 -0.40 12.26
C SER A 49 28.43 -0.44 13.76
N PRO A 50 29.47 -0.34 14.60
CA PRO A 50 29.34 -0.45 16.06
C PRO A 50 28.38 0.58 16.67
N GLU A 51 28.26 1.72 16.01
CA GLU A 51 27.51 2.89 16.49
C GLU A 51 26.02 2.81 16.19
N ARG A 52 25.60 2.00 15.21
CA ARG A 52 24.21 1.94 14.75
C ARG A 52 23.69 0.51 14.66
N LEU A 53 22.52 0.30 15.23
CA LEU A 53 21.77 -0.94 15.13
C LEU A 53 21.08 -1.02 13.77
N PRO A 54 21.39 -2.04 12.96
CA PRO A 54 20.76 -2.17 11.67
C PRO A 54 19.32 -2.69 11.79
N CYS A 55 18.38 -2.04 11.11
CA CYS A 55 17.01 -2.51 10.95
C CYS A 55 16.63 -2.56 9.46
N THR A 56 15.85 -3.58 9.10
CA THR A 56 15.36 -3.82 7.74
C THR A 56 13.84 -3.86 7.77
N PHE A 57 13.20 -3.03 6.97
CA PHE A 57 11.75 -2.96 6.86
C PHE A 57 11.32 -3.44 5.48
N GLN A 58 10.19 -4.16 5.43
CA GLN A 58 9.52 -4.51 4.20
C GLN A 58 8.17 -3.81 4.20
N VAL A 59 7.93 -2.97 3.18
CA VAL A 59 6.68 -2.23 3.03
C VAL A 59 5.88 -2.88 1.91
N LEU A 60 4.73 -3.46 2.25
CA LEU A 60 3.79 -4.00 1.29
C LEU A 60 2.73 -2.95 0.98
N SER A 61 2.68 -2.51 -0.28
CA SER A 61 1.72 -1.52 -0.76
C SER A 61 0.66 -2.21 -1.62
N PHE A 62 -0.61 -2.02 -1.27
CA PHE A 62 -1.74 -2.49 -2.07
C PHE A 62 -2.56 -1.29 -2.55
N ILE A 63 -2.89 -1.29 -3.83
CA ILE A 63 -3.81 -0.30 -4.42
C ILE A 63 -5.08 -1.05 -4.81
N GLY A 64 -6.17 -0.74 -4.12
CA GLY A 64 -7.50 -1.26 -4.43
C GLY A 64 -8.32 -0.20 -5.15
N TRP A 65 -9.00 -0.56 -6.22
CA TRP A 65 -10.03 0.25 -6.84
C TRP A 65 -11.40 -0.41 -6.62
N ARG A 66 -12.40 0.40 -6.26
CA ARG A 66 -13.80 0.00 -6.22
C ARG A 66 -14.53 0.72 -7.35
N PRO A 67 -15.34 0.02 -8.16
CA PRO A 67 -16.16 0.68 -9.17
C PRO A 67 -17.12 1.67 -8.51
N GLY A 68 -17.17 2.90 -9.06
CA GLY A 68 -18.10 3.93 -8.59
C GLY A 68 -19.54 3.66 -9.03
N PRO A 69 -20.55 4.29 -8.39
CA PRO A 69 -21.96 4.15 -8.78
C PRO A 69 -22.21 4.51 -10.25
N GLU A 70 -21.53 5.54 -10.74
CA GLU A 70 -21.62 6.07 -12.11
C GLU A 70 -20.64 5.41 -13.08
N MET A 71 -20.10 4.23 -12.75
CA MET A 71 -19.19 3.55 -13.67
C MET A 71 -19.96 3.11 -14.93
N PRO A 72 -19.55 3.56 -16.14
CA PRO A 72 -20.23 3.20 -17.37
C PRO A 72 -20.16 1.68 -17.55
N LYS A 73 -21.33 1.05 -17.68
CA LYS A 73 -21.42 -0.38 -17.94
C LYS A 73 -21.02 -0.63 -19.40
N PRO A 74 -20.25 -1.69 -19.69
CA PRO A 74 -19.98 -2.09 -21.06
C PRO A 74 -21.30 -2.23 -21.83
N ALA A 75 -21.36 -1.65 -23.03
CA ALA A 75 -22.52 -1.81 -23.90
C ALA A 75 -22.71 -3.30 -24.25
N LYS A 76 -23.97 -3.72 -24.42
CA LYS A 76 -24.28 -5.12 -24.74
C LYS A 76 -23.64 -5.49 -26.08
N ARG A 77 -23.00 -6.66 -26.17
CA ARG A 77 -22.40 -7.15 -27.43
C ARG A 77 -23.46 -7.14 -28.53
N GLY A 78 -23.18 -6.44 -29.64
CA GLY A 78 -24.11 -6.29 -30.77
C GLY A 78 -25.07 -5.10 -30.67
N SER A 79 -24.96 -4.22 -29.67
CA SER A 79 -25.73 -2.96 -29.58
C SER A 79 -25.24 -1.86 -30.52
N GLN A 80 -24.55 -2.24 -31.60
CA GLN A 80 -24.04 -1.28 -32.58
C GLN A 80 -25.19 -0.91 -33.53
N ASN A 81 -25.58 0.36 -33.52
CA ASN A 81 -26.62 0.88 -34.42
C ASN A 81 -26.06 1.27 -35.80
N VAL A 82 -24.74 1.44 -35.93
CA VAL A 82 -24.10 1.96 -37.14
C VAL A 82 -22.80 1.22 -37.45
N SER A 83 -22.60 0.87 -38.72
CA SER A 83 -21.36 0.24 -39.20
C SER A 83 -20.18 1.20 -39.08
N LEU A 84 -19.03 0.71 -38.62
CA LEU A 84 -17.80 1.51 -38.50
C LEU A 84 -17.29 2.03 -39.86
N LYS A 85 -17.73 1.46 -40.99
CA LYS A 85 -17.37 1.94 -42.33
C LYS A 85 -17.96 3.30 -42.67
N ASP A 86 -19.09 3.65 -42.06
CA ASP A 86 -19.82 4.89 -42.32
C ASP A 86 -19.52 5.98 -41.28
N LEU A 87 -18.47 5.83 -40.47
CA LEU A 87 -18.07 6.79 -39.43
C LEU A 87 -17.93 8.23 -39.94
N GLY A 88 -17.42 8.42 -41.17
CA GLY A 88 -17.31 9.76 -41.77
C GLY A 88 -18.66 10.45 -41.93
N LYS A 89 -19.70 9.72 -42.36
CA LYS A 89 -21.06 10.23 -42.51
C LYS A 89 -21.75 10.48 -41.17
N VAL A 90 -21.40 9.70 -40.15
CA VAL A 90 -21.92 9.86 -38.78
C VAL A 90 -21.35 11.12 -38.10
N ILE A 91 -20.10 11.49 -38.41
CA ILE A 91 -19.46 12.71 -37.88
C ILE A 91 -20.05 13.96 -38.55
N GLU A 92 -20.33 13.90 -39.85
CA GLU A 92 -20.88 15.03 -40.61
C GLU A 92 -22.39 15.26 -40.36
N GLU A 93 -23.17 14.19 -40.17
CA GLU A 93 -24.64 14.27 -40.01
C GLU A 93 -25.15 13.41 -38.84
N PRO A 94 -24.84 13.78 -37.57
CA PRO A 94 -25.17 12.95 -36.41
C PRO A 94 -26.68 12.76 -36.19
N GLU A 95 -27.50 13.74 -36.59
CA GLU A 95 -28.95 13.76 -36.37
C GLU A 95 -29.72 12.69 -37.18
N LYS A 96 -29.16 12.23 -38.31
CA LYS A 96 -29.80 11.20 -39.15
C LYS A 96 -29.67 9.80 -38.56
N PHE A 97 -28.66 9.57 -37.73
CA PHE A 97 -28.32 8.25 -37.18
C PHE A 97 -28.69 8.10 -35.70
N PHE A 98 -28.72 9.20 -34.96
CA PHE A 98 -29.19 9.24 -33.58
C PHE A 98 -30.40 10.17 -33.50
N LYS A 99 -31.60 9.58 -33.54
CA LYS A 99 -32.81 10.36 -33.26
C LYS A 99 -32.82 10.73 -31.77
N PRO A 100 -33.04 12.01 -31.41
CA PRO A 100 -33.40 12.33 -30.04
C PRO A 100 -34.80 11.76 -29.78
N GLU A 101 -34.95 11.02 -28.69
CA GLU A 101 -36.24 10.99 -27.97
C GLU A 101 -36.41 12.30 -27.20
#